data_AF-A0A1I6KQW2-F1
#
_entry.id   AF-A0A1I6KQW2-F1
#
_cell.length_a   1.000
_cell.length_b   1.000
_cell.length_c   1.000
_cell.angle_alpha   90.00
_cell.angle_beta   90.00
_cell.angle_gamma   90.00
#
_symmetry.space_group_name_H-M   'P 1'
#
loop_
_entity.id
_entity.type
_entity.pdbx_description
1 polymer ?
#
loop_
_entity_poly.entity_id
_entity_poly.type
_entity_poly.pdbx_seq_one_letter_code
_entity_poly.pdbx_strand_id
1 'polypeptide(L)'
;MTTDATWQSVRDRCEVLDHDEVLVTPNDERVFVVERIEDDRVTVEFLDGGSRDLRRDQFDVLADSVDDEGLDLDSLPPGVGPYVTVLSLAPQYAVEGAGAGAGTLRRADATDSDPDDVPIESPFVRSRWDVRRPPEEVHDDALLVADFLERHDVTALEELPAEELVDVYVLLSDVQWGADDLRRDVGRDLLDHVGPDGRLHGQYGTVSRTRRERRTLKDEDVVLEVLDEAGVPREWVLGVDEDKLDVVLATSEIGEAEVYDVHEQYYVQKTGVESDAKRSRLQGLKDRLAALEDEEAAELHEEIDALEDRIDDVLATG
;
A
#
# COMPACT_ATOMS: atom_id res chain seq x y z
N MET A 1 25.88 29.71 -9.90
CA MET A 1 26.38 28.37 -10.30
C MET A 1 25.73 28.01 -11.63
N THR A 2 26.35 27.17 -12.46
CA THR A 2 25.84 26.89 -13.81
C THR A 2 24.83 25.74 -13.75
N THR A 3 23.66 25.91 -14.37
CA THR A 3 22.58 24.92 -14.48
C THR A 3 23.04 23.55 -15.01
N ASP A 4 24.08 23.52 -15.84
CA ASP A 4 24.78 22.29 -16.27
C ASP A 4 25.26 21.42 -15.09
N ALA A 5 25.82 22.02 -14.05
CA ALA A 5 26.37 21.27 -12.91
C ALA A 5 25.25 20.65 -12.06
N THR A 6 24.13 21.38 -11.89
CA THR A 6 22.94 20.86 -11.22
C THR A 6 22.34 19.69 -11.98
N TRP A 7 22.20 19.81 -13.30
CA TRP A 7 21.67 18.74 -14.13
C TRP A 7 22.54 17.47 -14.10
N GLN A 8 23.86 17.64 -14.22
CA GLN A 8 24.78 16.50 -14.12
C GLN A 8 24.65 15.80 -12.77
N SER A 9 24.60 16.56 -11.68
CA SER A 9 24.45 15.98 -10.36
C SER A 9 23.14 15.25 -10.16
N VAL A 10 22.03 15.75 -10.74
CA VAL A 10 20.74 15.04 -10.71
C VAL A 10 20.86 13.70 -11.42
N ARG A 11 21.45 13.66 -12.62
CA ARG A 11 21.65 12.41 -13.38
C ARG A 11 22.50 11.42 -12.61
N ASP A 12 23.66 11.86 -12.11
CA ASP A 12 24.59 11.02 -11.34
C ASP A 12 23.89 10.42 -10.11
N ARG A 13 23.02 11.19 -9.44
CA ARG A 13 22.28 10.71 -8.26
C ARG A 13 21.14 9.77 -8.62
N CYS A 14 20.45 9.98 -9.73
CA CYS A 14 19.45 9.03 -10.23
C CYS A 14 20.08 7.70 -10.66
N GLU A 15 21.32 7.70 -11.18
CA GLU A 15 22.03 6.49 -11.62
C GLU A 15 22.46 5.57 -10.47
N VAL A 16 22.60 6.12 -9.25
CA VAL A 16 23.06 5.37 -8.07
C VAL A 16 21.94 4.99 -7.11
N LEU A 17 20.67 5.27 -7.44
CA LEU A 17 19.52 4.80 -6.66
C LEU A 17 19.50 3.27 -6.64
N ASP A 18 19.30 2.71 -5.45
CA ASP A 18 19.16 1.26 -5.30
C ASP A 18 17.84 0.78 -5.92
N HIS A 19 17.79 -0.50 -6.32
CA HIS A 19 16.58 -1.10 -6.86
C HIS A 19 15.41 -1.15 -5.85
N ASP A 20 15.74 -1.13 -4.56
CA ASP A 20 14.78 -1.08 -3.46
C ASP A 20 14.48 0.36 -3.01
N GLU A 21 15.09 1.37 -3.61
CA GLU A 21 14.79 2.78 -3.35
C GLU A 21 13.72 3.30 -4.32
N VAL A 22 12.73 3.99 -3.75
CA VAL A 22 11.68 4.65 -4.51
C VAL A 22 11.58 6.11 -4.11
N LEU A 23 11.03 6.91 -5.02
CA LEU A 23 10.89 8.34 -4.87
C LEU A 23 9.43 8.68 -4.57
N VAL A 24 9.19 9.46 -3.52
CA VAL A 24 7.86 9.87 -3.07
C VAL A 24 7.70 11.37 -3.25
N THR A 25 6.68 11.81 -3.96
CA THR A 25 6.43 13.24 -4.14
C THR A 25 5.99 13.92 -2.83
N PRO A 26 6.37 15.20 -2.62
CA PRO A 26 5.83 15.98 -1.52
C PRO A 26 4.31 16.17 -1.65
N ASN A 27 3.61 16.21 -0.52
CA ASN A 27 2.16 16.41 -0.32
C ASN A 27 1.22 15.32 -0.84
N ASP A 28 1.34 14.96 -2.12
CA ASP A 28 0.43 13.98 -2.74
C ASP A 28 0.95 12.54 -2.64
N GLU A 29 2.14 12.35 -2.05
CA GLU A 29 2.78 11.07 -1.71
C GLU A 29 2.74 10.04 -2.85
N ARG A 30 2.81 10.51 -4.09
CA ARG A 30 2.84 9.64 -5.26
C ARG A 30 4.21 9.01 -5.38
N VAL A 31 4.22 7.69 -5.37
CA VAL A 31 5.44 6.88 -5.46
C VAL A 31 5.81 6.64 -6.92
N PHE A 32 7.08 6.86 -7.26
CA PHE A 32 7.63 6.62 -8.59
C PHE A 32 9.08 6.12 -8.56
N VAL A 33 9.51 5.52 -9.67
CA VAL A 33 10.89 5.09 -9.90
C VAL A 33 11.47 5.79 -11.12
N VAL A 34 12.79 5.87 -11.20
CA VAL A 34 13.48 6.35 -12.39
C VAL A 34 13.55 5.21 -13.40
N GLU A 35 12.87 5.35 -14.55
CA GLU A 35 12.85 4.35 -15.62
C GLU A 35 14.04 4.54 -16.58
N ARG A 36 14.33 5.78 -16.95
CA ARG A 36 15.36 6.10 -17.94
C ARG A 36 15.97 7.48 -17.69
N ILE A 37 17.27 7.58 -17.91
CA ILE A 37 18.03 8.83 -17.80
C ILE A 37 18.62 9.16 -19.17
N GLU A 38 18.33 10.35 -19.68
CA GLU A 38 18.80 10.85 -20.98
C GLU A 38 19.48 12.22 -20.81
N ASP A 39 20.08 12.75 -21.89
CA ASP A 39 20.83 14.01 -21.83
C ASP A 39 19.96 15.24 -21.53
N ASP A 40 18.67 15.22 -21.91
CA ASP A 40 17.74 16.33 -21.76
C ASP A 40 16.51 16.02 -20.91
N ARG A 41 16.41 14.81 -20.34
CA ARG A 41 15.30 14.39 -19.48
C ARG A 41 15.61 13.18 -18.59
N VAL A 42 14.83 13.04 -17.53
CA VAL A 42 14.68 11.81 -16.75
C VAL A 42 13.23 11.33 -16.92
N THR A 43 13.04 10.11 -17.40
CA THR A 43 11.71 9.47 -17.47
C THR A 43 11.45 8.72 -16.17
N VAL A 44 10.31 9.01 -15.55
CA VAL A 44 9.87 8.37 -14.30
C VAL A 44 8.59 7.60 -14.52
N GLU A 45 8.44 6.47 -13.83
CA GLU A 45 7.24 5.64 -13.84
C GLU A 45 6.57 5.66 -12.46
N PHE A 46 5.30 6.02 -12.41
CA PHE A 46 4.53 6.02 -11.16
C PHE A 46 3.94 4.64 -10.87
N LEU A 47 3.98 4.21 -9.62
CA LEU A 47 3.44 2.91 -9.23
C LEU A 47 1.91 2.85 -9.34
N ASP A 48 1.23 3.98 -9.14
CA ASP A 48 -0.22 4.15 -9.39
C ASP A 48 -0.57 4.22 -10.88
N GLY A 49 0.43 4.23 -11.76
CA GLY A 49 0.29 4.12 -13.19
C GLY A 49 0.65 5.40 -13.94
N GLY A 50 1.19 5.20 -15.14
CA GLY A 50 1.61 6.27 -16.03
C GLY A 50 3.11 6.58 -15.91
N SER A 51 3.65 7.15 -16.98
CA SER A 51 5.04 7.58 -17.08
C SER A 51 5.11 9.06 -17.44
N ARG A 52 6.20 9.70 -17.04
CA ARG A 52 6.41 11.13 -17.28
C ARG A 52 7.86 11.46 -17.56
N ASP A 53 8.08 12.31 -18.55
CA ASP A 53 9.38 12.91 -18.83
C ASP A 53 9.57 14.19 -18.01
N LEU A 54 10.58 14.16 -17.14
CA LEU A 54 11.07 15.31 -16.38
C LEU A 54 12.16 15.99 -17.20
N ARG A 55 11.82 17.11 -17.87
CA ARG A 55 12.69 17.79 -18.82
C ARG A 55 13.72 18.66 -18.11
N ARG A 56 14.95 18.65 -18.61
CA ARG A 56 16.06 19.45 -18.09
C ARG A 56 15.74 20.95 -18.00
N ASP A 57 15.12 21.54 -19.01
CA ASP A 57 14.78 22.97 -19.02
C ASP A 57 13.82 23.34 -17.89
N GLN A 58 12.96 22.41 -17.46
CA GLN A 58 12.08 22.62 -16.31
C GLN A 58 12.83 22.50 -14.98
N PHE A 59 13.85 21.64 -14.90
CA PHE A 59 14.77 21.65 -13.75
C PHE A 59 15.55 22.95 -13.66
N ASP A 60 15.98 23.52 -14.79
CA ASP A 60 16.68 24.80 -14.82
C ASP A 60 15.79 25.93 -14.27
N VAL A 61 14.53 25.99 -14.72
CA VAL A 61 13.52 26.94 -14.20
C VAL A 61 13.26 26.73 -12.71
N LEU A 62 13.09 25.47 -12.28
CA LEU A 62 12.84 25.15 -10.87
C LEU A 62 14.03 25.52 -9.99
N ALA A 63 15.24 25.14 -10.39
CA ALA A 63 16.47 25.52 -9.72
C ALA A 63 16.59 27.04 -9.56
N ASP A 64 16.35 27.81 -10.63
CA ASP A 64 16.40 29.27 -10.57
C ASP A 64 15.35 29.87 -9.63
N SER A 65 14.22 29.19 -9.43
CA SER A 65 13.17 29.62 -8.50
C SER A 65 13.46 29.36 -7.02
N VAL A 66 14.41 28.47 -6.69
CA VAL A 66 14.85 28.24 -5.30
C VAL A 66 15.78 29.37 -4.87
N ASP A 67 15.23 30.46 -4.37
CA ASP A 67 15.97 31.61 -3.85
C ASP A 67 16.41 31.43 -2.38
N ASP A 68 16.85 32.52 -1.74
CA ASP A 68 17.32 32.51 -0.35
C ASP A 68 16.19 32.19 0.66
N GLU A 69 14.92 32.41 0.30
CA GLU A 69 13.76 32.08 1.15
C GLU A 69 13.40 30.58 1.04
N GLY A 70 13.66 30.01 -0.14
CA GLY A 70 13.43 28.60 -0.46
C GLY A 70 12.05 28.34 -1.07
N LEU A 71 11.89 27.15 -1.63
CA LEU A 71 10.64 26.72 -2.24
C LEU A 71 9.77 26.00 -1.21
N ASP A 72 8.60 26.58 -0.91
CA ASP A 72 7.59 25.97 -0.06
C ASP A 72 7.03 24.70 -0.70
N LEU A 73 7.16 23.58 0.01
CA LEU A 73 6.72 22.29 -0.47
C LEU A 73 5.22 22.10 -0.30
N ASP A 74 4.55 22.76 0.66
CA ASP A 74 3.12 22.57 0.92
C ASP A 74 2.22 23.18 -0.18
N SER A 75 2.76 24.13 -0.94
CA SER A 75 2.02 24.89 -1.96
C SER A 75 2.46 24.59 -3.41
N LEU A 76 3.09 23.44 -3.64
CA LEU A 76 3.56 23.06 -4.96
C LEU A 76 2.42 23.00 -6.00
N PRO A 77 2.62 23.62 -7.18
CA PRO A 77 1.67 23.46 -8.28
C PRO A 77 1.53 21.99 -8.71
N PRO A 78 0.35 21.59 -9.23
CA PRO A 78 0.13 20.24 -9.72
C PRO A 78 1.20 19.80 -10.71
N GLY A 79 1.79 18.63 -10.46
CA GLY A 79 2.83 18.07 -11.31
C GLY A 79 4.23 18.65 -11.12
N VAL A 80 4.47 19.54 -10.15
CA VAL A 80 5.84 19.98 -9.79
C VAL A 80 6.52 19.00 -8.84
N GLY A 81 5.75 18.25 -8.03
CA GLY A 81 6.26 17.26 -7.06
C GLY A 81 7.41 16.39 -7.57
N PRO A 82 7.29 15.69 -8.72
CA PRO A 82 8.36 14.83 -9.23
C PRO A 82 9.66 15.58 -9.55
N TYR A 83 9.57 16.81 -10.04
CA TYR A 83 10.75 17.63 -10.31
C TYR A 83 11.45 18.01 -9.00
N VAL A 84 10.70 18.39 -7.98
CA VAL A 84 11.25 18.73 -6.66
C VAL A 84 11.92 17.52 -6.02
N THR A 85 11.26 16.36 -6.03
CA THR A 85 11.80 15.10 -5.50
C THR A 85 13.11 14.70 -6.17
N VAL A 86 13.21 14.83 -7.50
CA VAL A 86 14.43 14.49 -8.22
C VAL A 86 15.51 15.55 -8.01
N LEU A 87 15.14 16.82 -7.92
CA LEU A 87 16.07 17.92 -7.67
C LEU A 87 16.72 17.80 -6.28
N SER A 88 15.96 17.37 -5.27
CA SER A 88 16.47 17.20 -3.89
C SER A 88 17.44 16.02 -3.72
N LEU A 89 17.61 15.15 -4.73
CA LEU A 89 18.65 14.12 -4.72
C LEU A 89 20.06 14.71 -4.83
N ALA A 90 20.16 15.89 -5.43
CA ALA A 90 21.43 16.53 -5.68
C ALA A 90 21.90 17.30 -4.43
N PRO A 91 23.17 17.15 -4.02
CA PRO A 91 23.68 17.61 -2.73
C PRO A 91 23.67 19.13 -2.56
N GLN A 92 23.54 19.90 -3.65
CA GLN A 92 23.35 21.34 -3.58
C GLN A 92 21.96 21.76 -3.09
N TYR A 93 21.05 20.82 -2.84
CA TYR A 93 19.73 21.08 -2.27
C TYR A 93 19.53 20.31 -0.97
N ALA A 94 18.85 20.94 -0.03
CA ALA A 94 18.43 20.34 1.23
C ALA A 94 16.96 20.66 1.47
N VAL A 95 16.28 19.79 2.20
CA VAL A 95 14.89 19.98 2.62
C VAL A 95 14.90 20.26 4.11
N GLU A 96 14.42 21.44 4.49
CA GLU A 96 14.23 21.82 5.88
C GLU A 96 12.77 21.65 6.32
N GLY A 97 12.56 21.21 7.56
CA GLY A 97 11.24 20.86 8.07
C GLY A 97 11.02 19.35 8.01
N ALA A 98 10.69 18.75 9.15
CA ALA A 98 10.67 17.31 9.34
C ALA A 98 9.26 16.73 9.14
N GLY A 99 9.05 15.94 8.09
CA GLY A 99 7.86 15.10 7.92
C GLY A 99 7.45 14.92 6.45
N ALA A 100 6.82 13.80 6.13
CA ALA A 100 6.25 13.55 4.80
C ALA A 100 5.25 14.66 4.44
N GLY A 101 5.66 15.55 3.51
CA GLY A 101 4.84 16.64 2.98
C GLY A 101 5.22 18.06 3.44
N ALA A 102 5.55 18.28 4.71
CA ALA A 102 5.77 19.63 5.23
C ALA A 102 7.27 20.03 5.21
N GLY A 103 7.64 20.99 4.37
CA GLY A 103 9.02 21.48 4.34
C GLY A 103 9.30 22.59 3.33
N THR A 104 10.55 23.03 3.29
CA THR A 104 11.05 24.01 2.32
C THR A 104 12.31 23.45 1.66
N LEU A 105 12.32 23.38 0.32
CA LEU A 105 13.52 23.05 -0.44
C LEU A 105 14.40 24.28 -0.54
N ARG A 106 15.65 24.19 -0.09
CA ARG A 106 16.64 25.26 -0.16
C ARG A 106 17.90 24.81 -0.85
N ARG A 107 18.68 25.78 -1.32
CA ARG A 107 20.06 25.53 -1.72
C ARG A 107 20.91 25.32 -0.48
N ALA A 108 21.66 24.22 -0.45
CA ALA A 108 22.59 23.94 0.62
C ALA A 108 23.77 24.92 0.53
N ASP A 109 24.02 25.67 1.60
CA ASP A 109 25.21 26.51 1.70
C ASP A 109 26.43 25.64 1.98
N ALA A 110 27.49 25.80 1.19
CA ALA A 110 28.76 25.07 1.35
C ALA A 110 29.50 25.35 2.69
N THR A 111 28.92 26.18 3.56
CA THR A 111 29.51 26.61 4.84
C THR A 111 28.88 25.89 6.04
N ASP A 112 27.70 25.27 5.88
CA ASP A 112 26.99 24.56 6.94
C ASP A 112 27.23 23.05 6.94
N SER A 113 28.00 22.53 5.99
CA SER A 113 28.44 21.14 5.96
C SER A 113 29.80 21.01 6.68
N ASP A 114 29.80 20.48 7.90
CA ASP A 114 31.03 19.97 8.50
C ASP A 114 31.58 18.89 7.55
N PRO A 115 32.89 18.82 7.22
CA PRO A 115 33.44 17.75 6.39
C PRO A 115 33.20 16.31 6.91
N ASP A 116 32.73 16.16 8.16
CA ASP A 116 32.29 14.90 8.76
C ASP A 116 30.75 14.69 8.71
N ASP A 117 29.96 15.63 8.18
CA ASP A 117 28.51 15.46 8.01
C ASP A 117 28.21 14.50 6.86
N VAL A 118 27.41 13.48 7.19
CA VAL A 118 26.83 12.56 6.20
C VAL A 118 25.95 13.40 5.27
N PRO A 119 26.03 13.23 3.93
CA PRO A 119 25.10 13.89 3.02
C PRO A 119 23.68 13.66 3.51
N ILE A 120 22.93 14.73 3.76
CA ILE A 120 21.52 14.62 4.15
C ILE A 120 20.81 13.92 2.99
N GLU A 121 20.43 12.66 3.18
CA GLU A 121 19.66 11.94 2.19
C GLU A 121 18.33 12.65 1.98
N SER A 122 17.92 12.74 0.72
CA SER A 122 16.65 13.35 0.36
C SER A 122 15.53 12.66 1.15
N PRO A 123 14.69 13.41 1.89
CA PRO A 123 13.59 12.82 2.64
C PRO A 123 12.47 12.32 1.73
N PHE A 124 12.67 12.33 0.42
CA PHE A 124 11.76 11.77 -0.57
C PHE A 124 12.25 10.44 -1.14
N VAL A 125 13.46 9.99 -0.76
CA VAL A 125 13.90 8.62 -0.98
C VAL A 125 13.37 7.76 0.15
N ARG A 126 12.70 6.67 -0.20
CA ARG A 126 12.14 5.69 0.74
C ARG A 126 12.51 4.29 0.28
N SER A 127 12.57 3.36 1.24
CA SER A 127 12.56 1.96 0.86
C SER A 127 11.22 1.63 0.22
N ARG A 128 11.25 0.84 -0.85
CA ARG A 128 10.07 0.24 -1.47
C ARG A 128 9.24 -0.50 -0.42
N TRP A 129 9.89 -1.10 0.57
CA TRP A 129 9.25 -1.81 1.67
C TRP A 129 8.28 -0.94 2.48
N ASP A 130 8.66 0.32 2.71
CA ASP A 130 7.92 1.26 3.55
C ASP A 130 6.69 1.85 2.86
N VAL A 131 6.59 1.72 1.54
CA VAL A 131 5.54 2.34 0.71
C VAL A 131 4.82 1.33 -0.19
N ARG A 132 4.92 0.03 0.13
CA ARG A 132 4.17 -1.03 -0.53
C ARG A 132 2.68 -0.68 -0.49
N ARG A 133 1.97 -0.99 -1.58
CA ARG A 133 0.52 -0.82 -1.64
C ARG A 133 -0.19 -2.08 -1.14
N PRO A 134 -1.48 -2.02 -0.78
CA PRO A 134 -2.20 -3.17 -0.23
C PRO A 134 -2.05 -4.48 -1.03
N PRO A 135 -2.03 -4.50 -2.38
CA PRO A 135 -1.75 -5.72 -3.12
C PRO A 135 -0.34 -6.29 -2.94
N GLU A 136 0.67 -5.42 -2.81
CA GLU A 136 2.08 -5.80 -2.63
C GLU A 136 2.30 -6.28 -1.19
N GLU A 137 1.77 -5.58 -0.19
CA GLU A 137 1.79 -5.99 1.22
C GLU A 137 1.20 -7.40 1.38
N VAL A 138 -0.01 -7.64 0.85
CA VAL A 138 -0.66 -8.95 0.93
C VAL A 138 0.16 -10.04 0.26
N HIS A 139 0.78 -9.73 -0.88
CA HIS A 139 1.62 -10.69 -1.60
C HIS A 139 2.85 -11.08 -0.80
N ASP A 140 3.65 -10.08 -0.40
CA ASP A 140 4.94 -10.30 0.26
C ASP A 140 4.75 -10.91 1.65
N ASP A 141 3.80 -10.40 2.43
CA ASP A 141 3.52 -10.92 3.77
C ASP A 141 2.93 -12.34 3.70
N ALA A 142 2.15 -12.68 2.66
CA ALA A 142 1.69 -14.06 2.45
C ALA A 142 2.83 -15.02 2.07
N LEU A 143 3.87 -14.55 1.38
CA LEU A 143 5.09 -15.34 1.14
C LEU A 143 5.86 -15.57 2.45
N LEU A 144 5.97 -14.55 3.31
CA LEU A 144 6.58 -14.71 4.63
C LEU A 144 5.80 -15.69 5.51
N VAL A 145 4.45 -15.64 5.48
CA VAL A 145 3.63 -16.65 6.12
C VAL A 145 3.93 -18.04 5.54
N ALA A 146 3.91 -18.19 4.21
CA ALA A 146 4.18 -19.48 3.58
C ALA A 146 5.55 -20.07 3.98
N ASP A 147 6.61 -19.25 3.92
CA ASP A 147 7.95 -19.62 4.38
C ASP A 147 7.96 -20.03 5.86
N PHE A 148 7.31 -19.25 6.74
CA PHE A 148 7.22 -19.59 8.16
C PHE A 148 6.54 -20.95 8.37
N LEU A 149 5.44 -21.21 7.65
CA LEU A 149 4.67 -22.45 7.73
C LEU A 149 5.44 -23.67 7.16
N GLU A 150 6.39 -23.45 6.26
CA GLU A 150 7.24 -24.51 5.70
C GLU A 150 8.41 -24.84 6.63
N ARG A 151 8.95 -23.84 7.34
CA ARG A 151 10.07 -24.03 8.27
C ARG A 151 9.67 -24.57 9.64
N HIS A 152 8.41 -24.39 10.05
CA HIS A 152 7.93 -24.78 11.38
C HIS A 152 6.71 -25.69 11.28
N ASP A 153 6.63 -26.70 12.16
CA ASP A 153 5.42 -27.53 12.29
C ASP A 153 4.34 -26.77 13.06
N VAL A 154 3.60 -25.94 12.35
CA VAL A 154 2.48 -25.17 12.92
C VAL A 154 1.26 -26.01 13.28
N THR A 155 1.29 -27.33 13.06
CA THR A 155 0.22 -28.21 13.55
C THR A 155 0.34 -28.49 15.05
N ALA A 156 1.49 -28.16 15.65
CA ALA A 156 1.78 -28.21 17.07
C ALA A 156 2.21 -26.83 17.61
N LEU A 157 1.34 -25.82 17.47
CA LEU A 157 1.63 -24.42 17.89
C LEU A 157 2.09 -24.32 19.35
N GLU A 158 1.57 -25.19 20.23
CA GLU A 158 1.93 -25.22 21.64
C GLU A 158 3.40 -25.60 21.91
N GLU A 159 4.09 -26.18 20.93
CA GLU A 159 5.49 -26.57 21.01
C GLU A 159 6.44 -25.46 20.53
N LEU A 160 5.90 -24.43 19.86
CA LEU A 160 6.70 -23.30 19.37
C LEU A 160 7.12 -22.38 20.52
N PRO A 161 8.34 -21.83 20.49
CA PRO A 161 8.78 -20.82 21.43
C PRO A 161 7.99 -19.52 21.26
N ALA A 162 8.02 -18.68 22.31
CA ALA A 162 7.18 -17.49 22.37
C ALA A 162 7.51 -16.47 21.27
N GLU A 163 8.78 -16.33 20.91
CA GLU A 163 9.24 -15.49 19.80
C GLU A 163 8.61 -15.92 18.46
N GLU A 164 8.63 -17.22 18.13
CA GLU A 164 8.04 -17.75 16.90
C GLU A 164 6.51 -17.60 16.87
N LEU A 165 5.86 -17.73 18.03
CA LEU A 165 4.42 -17.46 18.16
C LEU A 165 4.07 -15.99 17.94
N VAL A 166 4.92 -15.07 18.38
CA VAL A 166 4.76 -13.64 18.10
C VAL A 166 4.95 -13.37 16.61
N ASP A 167 5.99 -13.92 16.00
CA ASP A 167 6.31 -13.73 14.58
C ASP A 167 5.15 -14.21 13.69
N VAL A 168 4.66 -15.45 13.88
CA VAL A 168 3.54 -15.97 13.08
C VAL A 168 2.25 -15.20 13.34
N TYR A 169 2.02 -14.70 14.56
CA TYR A 169 0.85 -13.88 14.88
C TYR A 169 0.86 -12.56 14.13
N VAL A 170 2.00 -11.85 14.12
CA VAL A 170 2.16 -10.57 13.43
C VAL A 170 1.96 -10.78 11.92
N LEU A 171 2.66 -11.75 11.32
CA LEU A 171 2.53 -12.04 9.89
C LEU A 171 1.09 -12.40 9.50
N LEU A 172 0.40 -13.23 10.29
CA LEU A 172 -1.01 -13.55 10.03
C LEU A 172 -1.93 -12.34 10.19
N SER A 173 -1.65 -11.48 11.17
CA SER A 173 -2.40 -10.24 11.38
C SER A 173 -2.25 -9.31 10.18
N ASP A 174 -1.03 -9.08 9.71
CA ASP A 174 -0.75 -8.18 8.58
C ASP A 174 -1.40 -8.69 7.29
N VAL A 175 -1.24 -9.98 6.98
CA VAL A 175 -1.95 -10.61 5.84
C VAL A 175 -3.46 -10.49 5.99
N GLN A 176 -4.02 -10.68 7.19
CA GLN A 176 -5.46 -10.55 7.42
C GLN A 176 -5.96 -9.14 7.13
N TRP A 177 -5.27 -8.12 7.65
CA TRP A 177 -5.66 -6.72 7.48
C TRP A 177 -5.51 -6.28 6.03
N GLY A 178 -4.35 -6.52 5.41
CA GLY A 178 -4.12 -6.19 4.01
C GLY A 178 -5.10 -6.90 3.09
N ALA A 179 -5.36 -8.20 3.32
CA ALA A 179 -6.27 -8.97 2.47
C ALA A 179 -7.72 -8.50 2.65
N ASP A 180 -8.13 -8.10 3.85
CA ASP A 180 -9.49 -7.57 4.06
C ASP A 180 -9.66 -6.20 3.41
N ASP A 181 -8.63 -5.34 3.44
CA ASP A 181 -8.67 -4.03 2.79
C ASP A 181 -8.74 -4.17 1.27
N LEU A 182 -7.84 -4.94 0.67
CA LEU A 182 -7.88 -5.26 -0.76
C LEU A 182 -9.20 -5.91 -1.17
N ARG A 183 -9.75 -6.81 -0.34
CA ARG A 183 -11.06 -7.44 -0.59
C ARG A 183 -12.20 -6.43 -0.58
N ARG A 184 -12.15 -5.38 0.26
CA ARG A 184 -13.17 -4.32 0.28
C ARG A 184 -13.12 -3.48 -0.99
N ASP A 185 -11.91 -3.12 -1.46
CA ASP A 185 -11.73 -2.37 -2.71
C ASP A 185 -12.21 -3.17 -3.92
N VAL A 186 -11.78 -4.44 -4.04
CA VAL A 186 -12.32 -5.37 -5.06
C VAL A 186 -13.84 -5.50 -4.95
N GLY A 187 -14.38 -5.54 -3.73
CA GLY A 187 -15.81 -5.58 -3.48
C GLY A 187 -16.55 -4.34 -3.97
N ARG A 188 -15.96 -3.14 -3.82
CA ARG A 188 -16.49 -1.87 -4.32
C ARG A 188 -16.56 -1.91 -5.84
N ASP A 189 -15.46 -2.27 -6.51
CA ASP A 189 -15.41 -2.37 -7.97
C ASP A 189 -16.38 -3.44 -8.51
N LEU A 190 -16.51 -4.57 -7.82
CA LEU A 190 -17.46 -5.61 -8.20
C LEU A 190 -18.92 -5.13 -8.14
N LEU A 191 -19.29 -4.20 -7.25
CA LEU A 191 -20.67 -3.68 -7.21
C LEU A 191 -21.07 -2.94 -8.50
N ASP A 192 -20.11 -2.34 -9.19
CA ASP A 192 -20.35 -1.70 -10.49
C ASP A 192 -20.61 -2.74 -11.60
N HIS A 193 -20.09 -3.95 -11.42
CA HIS A 193 -20.23 -5.06 -12.36
C HIS A 193 -21.44 -5.97 -12.04
N VAL A 194 -21.77 -6.12 -10.76
CA VAL A 194 -22.92 -6.92 -10.31
C VAL A 194 -24.18 -6.05 -10.37
N GLY A 195 -25.02 -6.29 -11.39
CA GLY A 195 -26.32 -5.65 -11.51
C GLY A 195 -27.23 -5.85 -10.27
N PRO A 196 -28.38 -5.16 -10.18
CA PRO A 196 -29.20 -5.08 -8.96
C PRO A 196 -29.56 -6.43 -8.30
N ASP A 197 -29.78 -7.47 -9.10
CA ASP A 197 -30.08 -8.85 -8.65
C ASP A 197 -29.02 -9.86 -9.11
N GLY A 198 -27.84 -9.37 -9.49
CA GLY A 198 -26.83 -10.13 -10.19
C GLY A 198 -26.06 -11.10 -9.31
N ARG A 199 -25.68 -12.23 -9.92
CA ARG A 199 -24.61 -13.10 -9.43
C ARG A 199 -23.49 -13.11 -10.46
N LEU A 200 -22.25 -13.07 -9.99
CA LEU A 200 -21.07 -13.23 -10.84
C LEU A 200 -20.29 -14.47 -10.42
N HIS A 201 -19.93 -15.27 -11.41
CA HIS A 201 -19.15 -16.47 -11.24
C HIS A 201 -17.74 -16.24 -11.79
N GLY A 202 -16.73 -16.57 -10.99
CA GLY A 202 -15.33 -16.60 -11.39
C GLY A 202 -14.70 -17.95 -11.12
N GLN A 203 -13.43 -18.11 -11.50
CA GLN A 203 -12.72 -19.39 -11.41
C GLN A 203 -12.72 -20.02 -10.00
N TYR A 204 -12.66 -19.20 -8.95
CA TYR A 204 -12.49 -19.68 -7.57
C TYR A 204 -13.74 -19.56 -6.70
N GLY A 205 -14.86 -19.07 -7.25
CA GLY A 205 -16.08 -18.90 -6.49
C GLY A 205 -17.13 -18.04 -7.17
N THR A 206 -18.23 -17.83 -6.44
CA THR A 206 -19.37 -17.03 -6.88
C THR A 206 -19.67 -15.96 -5.85
N VAL A 207 -20.00 -14.77 -6.33
CA VAL A 207 -20.45 -13.65 -5.51
C VAL A 207 -21.84 -13.16 -5.94
N SER A 208 -22.57 -12.57 -5.00
CA SER A 208 -23.88 -11.95 -5.23
C SER A 208 -23.92 -10.56 -4.62
N ARG A 209 -24.71 -9.66 -5.20
CA ARG A 209 -25.04 -8.38 -4.57
C ARG A 209 -26.03 -8.64 -3.44
N THR A 210 -25.71 -8.16 -2.24
CA THR A 210 -26.57 -8.27 -1.07
C THR A 210 -26.85 -6.88 -0.51
N ARG A 211 -28.08 -6.68 -0.05
CA ARG A 211 -28.51 -5.47 0.62
C ARG A 211 -28.49 -5.69 2.12
N ARG A 212 -27.84 -4.78 2.85
CA ARG A 212 -27.97 -4.64 4.29
C ARG A 212 -28.67 -3.33 4.58
N GLU A 213 -29.61 -3.37 5.50
CA GLU A 213 -30.25 -2.20 6.05
C GLU A 213 -29.71 -1.97 7.45
N ARG A 214 -29.30 -0.73 7.75
CA ARG A 214 -29.00 -0.29 9.10
C ARG A 214 -29.96 0.81 9.46
N ARG A 215 -30.68 0.64 10.57
CA ARG A 215 -31.42 1.71 11.22
C ARG A 215 -30.51 2.38 12.24
N THR A 216 -30.59 3.69 12.36
CA THR A 216 -29.93 4.45 13.41
C THR A 216 -30.93 5.42 13.96
N LEU A 217 -30.97 5.54 15.28
CA LEU A 217 -31.87 6.47 15.94
C LEU A 217 -31.61 7.90 15.45
N LYS A 218 -32.67 8.64 15.13
CA LYS A 218 -32.57 10.08 14.88
C LYS A 218 -32.18 10.81 16.17
N ASP A 219 -31.82 12.08 16.03
CA ASP A 219 -31.51 12.95 17.16
C ASP A 219 -32.59 12.86 18.25
N GLU A 220 -32.17 12.78 19.51
CA GLU A 220 -33.04 12.57 20.67
C GLU A 220 -34.21 13.57 20.70
N ASP A 221 -33.96 14.85 20.41
CA ASP A 221 -34.99 15.89 20.38
C ASP A 221 -36.06 15.61 19.31
N VAL A 222 -35.66 15.11 18.14
CA VAL A 222 -36.58 14.74 17.05
C VAL A 222 -37.43 13.54 17.45
N VAL A 223 -36.82 12.54 18.08
CA VAL A 223 -37.52 11.34 18.53
C VAL A 223 -38.53 11.68 19.63
N LEU A 224 -38.15 12.52 20.59
CA LEU A 224 -39.03 12.95 21.67
C LEU A 224 -40.18 13.83 21.15
N GLU A 225 -39.94 14.69 20.16
CA GLU A 225 -40.99 15.50 19.53
C GLU A 225 -42.05 14.61 18.85
N VAL A 226 -41.62 13.59 18.10
CA VAL A 226 -42.52 12.61 17.47
C VAL A 226 -43.33 11.83 18.50
N LEU A 227 -42.70 11.42 19.61
CA LEU A 227 -43.38 10.73 20.71
C LEU A 227 -44.45 11.61 21.37
N ASP A 228 -44.13 12.89 21.63
CA ASP A 228 -45.05 13.86 22.20
C ASP A 228 -46.24 14.15 21.27
N GLU A 229 -46.00 14.29 19.95
CA GLU A 229 -47.05 14.51 18.95
C GLU A 229 -48.02 13.32 18.85
N ALA A 230 -47.51 12.10 18.98
CA ALA A 230 -48.29 10.87 19.03
C ALA A 230 -48.97 10.61 20.40
N GLY A 231 -48.76 11.49 21.39
CA GLY A 231 -49.34 11.37 22.73
C GLY A 231 -48.72 10.24 23.56
N VAL A 232 -47.51 9.80 23.23
CA VAL A 232 -46.77 8.79 23.99
C VAL A 232 -46.07 9.46 25.17
N PRO A 233 -46.33 9.04 26.42
CA PRO A 233 -45.70 9.66 27.57
C PRO A 233 -44.18 9.42 27.59
N ARG A 234 -43.40 10.51 27.63
CA ARG A 234 -41.93 10.49 27.74
C ARG A 234 -41.38 9.59 28.87
N GLU A 235 -42.14 9.39 29.95
CA GLU A 235 -41.74 8.48 31.03
C GLU A 235 -41.68 7.00 30.61
N TRP A 236 -42.26 6.63 29.46
CA TRP A 236 -42.18 5.28 28.91
C TRP A 236 -40.82 4.99 28.25
N VAL A 237 -40.07 6.05 27.93
CA VAL A 237 -38.73 5.99 27.33
C VAL A 237 -37.77 6.77 28.25
N LEU A 238 -37.38 6.18 29.38
CA LEU A 238 -36.35 6.75 30.25
C LEU A 238 -34.98 6.62 29.57
N GLY A 239 -34.62 7.64 28.78
CA GLY A 239 -33.50 7.64 27.84
C GLY A 239 -33.89 6.93 26.54
N VAL A 240 -33.62 7.55 25.40
CA VAL A 240 -33.98 7.01 24.08
C VAL A 240 -33.08 5.82 23.75
N ASP A 241 -33.52 4.65 24.20
CA ASP A 241 -32.91 3.35 23.99
C ASP A 241 -33.68 2.62 22.88
N GLU A 242 -32.96 2.12 21.87
CA GLU A 242 -33.54 1.52 20.66
C GLU A 242 -34.47 0.35 21.00
N ASP A 243 -34.07 -0.53 21.93
CA ASP A 243 -34.87 -1.71 22.31
C ASP A 243 -36.20 -1.32 22.97
N LYS A 244 -36.21 -0.25 23.77
CA LYS A 244 -37.45 0.27 24.39
C LYS A 244 -38.33 1.00 23.38
N LEU A 245 -37.72 1.76 22.48
CA LEU A 245 -38.45 2.50 21.47
C LEU A 245 -39.16 1.54 20.51
N ASP A 246 -38.53 0.41 20.14
CA ASP A 246 -39.15 -0.62 19.32
C ASP A 246 -40.43 -1.21 19.96
N VAL A 247 -40.46 -1.36 21.28
CA VAL A 247 -41.66 -1.80 22.02
C VAL A 247 -42.77 -0.75 21.98
N VAL A 248 -42.40 0.53 22.07
CA VAL A 248 -43.34 1.67 21.97
C VAL A 248 -43.90 1.78 20.56
N LEU A 249 -43.05 1.70 19.53
CA LEU A 249 -43.46 1.71 18.12
C LEU A 249 -44.42 0.57 17.80
N ALA A 250 -44.19 -0.63 18.35
CA ALA A 250 -45.09 -1.78 18.15
C ALA A 250 -46.51 -1.58 18.72
N THR A 251 -46.71 -0.60 19.62
CA THR A 251 -48.00 -0.33 20.29
C THR A 251 -48.57 1.06 20.00
N SER A 252 -47.88 1.86 19.18
CA SER A 252 -48.28 3.21 18.79
C SER A 252 -48.52 3.29 17.27
N GLU A 253 -49.05 4.43 16.80
CA GLU A 253 -49.26 4.69 15.37
C GLU A 253 -48.05 5.36 14.71
N ILE A 254 -46.94 5.51 15.44
CA ILE A 254 -45.70 6.14 14.96
C ILE A 254 -45.02 5.19 13.97
N GLY A 255 -44.72 5.68 12.77
CA GLY A 255 -43.94 4.97 11.78
C GLY A 255 -42.46 4.92 12.15
N GLU A 256 -41.82 3.79 11.86
CA GLU A 256 -40.40 3.57 12.14
C GLU A 256 -39.48 4.63 11.49
N ALA A 257 -39.83 5.08 10.29
CA ALA A 257 -39.10 6.13 9.56
C ALA A 257 -39.21 7.53 10.19
N GLU A 258 -40.11 7.72 11.15
CA GLU A 258 -40.26 8.99 11.86
C GLU A 258 -39.19 9.15 12.94
N VAL A 259 -38.77 8.04 13.56
CA VAL A 259 -37.79 8.03 14.66
C VAL A 259 -36.44 7.41 14.31
N TYR A 260 -36.35 6.63 13.24
CA TYR A 260 -35.10 6.05 12.74
C TYR A 260 -34.73 6.61 11.37
N ASP A 261 -33.44 6.88 11.18
CA ASP A 261 -32.82 7.02 9.86
C ASP A 261 -32.42 5.63 9.35
N VAL A 262 -32.95 5.25 8.18
CA VAL A 262 -32.70 3.96 7.56
C VAL A 262 -31.71 4.12 6.42
N HIS A 263 -30.51 3.56 6.59
CA HIS A 263 -29.45 3.57 5.60
C HIS A 263 -29.33 2.21 4.92
N GLU A 264 -29.47 2.22 3.60
CA GLU A 264 -29.32 1.04 2.76
C GLU A 264 -27.88 0.95 2.26
N GLN A 265 -27.23 -0.18 2.50
CA GLN A 265 -25.89 -0.45 2.00
C GLN A 265 -25.89 -1.71 1.16
N TYR A 266 -25.33 -1.62 -0.04
CA TYR A 266 -25.07 -2.77 -0.89
C TYR A 266 -23.64 -3.25 -0.67
N TYR A 267 -23.48 -4.56 -0.62
CA TYR A 267 -22.16 -5.18 -0.51
C TYR A 267 -22.13 -6.46 -1.33
N VAL A 268 -20.93 -6.88 -1.70
CA VAL A 268 -20.70 -8.14 -2.39
C VAL A 268 -20.58 -9.25 -1.35
N GLN A 269 -21.46 -10.24 -1.45
CA GLN A 269 -21.42 -11.43 -0.61
C GLN A 269 -20.88 -12.60 -1.43
N LYS A 270 -19.84 -13.24 -0.90
CA LYS A 270 -19.39 -14.54 -1.39
C LYS A 270 -20.45 -15.60 -1.10
N THR A 271 -20.97 -16.24 -2.14
CA THR A 271 -22.05 -17.24 -2.07
C THR A 271 -21.63 -18.64 -2.51
N GLY A 272 -20.44 -18.79 -3.11
CA GLY A 272 -19.90 -20.09 -3.51
C GLY A 272 -18.37 -20.12 -3.53
N VAL A 273 -17.80 -21.32 -3.39
CA VAL A 273 -16.35 -21.58 -3.47
C VAL A 273 -16.11 -22.75 -4.41
N GLU A 274 -15.24 -22.56 -5.39
CA GLU A 274 -14.80 -23.64 -6.29
C GLU A 274 -13.50 -24.26 -5.76
N SER A 275 -13.60 -25.13 -4.76
CA SER A 275 -12.44 -25.73 -4.08
C SER A 275 -11.60 -26.60 -5.02
N ASP A 276 -12.21 -27.28 -5.98
CA ASP A 276 -11.49 -28.13 -6.92
C ASP A 276 -10.63 -27.32 -7.90
N ALA A 277 -11.14 -26.16 -8.35
CA ALA A 277 -10.37 -25.23 -9.17
C ALA A 277 -9.15 -24.68 -8.41
N LYS A 278 -9.29 -24.37 -7.11
CA LYS A 278 -8.17 -23.97 -6.25
C LYS A 278 -7.13 -25.07 -6.14
N ARG A 279 -7.54 -26.31 -5.84
CA ARG A 279 -6.64 -27.45 -5.72
C ARG A 279 -5.89 -27.71 -7.02
N SER A 280 -6.60 -27.71 -8.15
CA SER A 280 -5.99 -27.93 -9.47
C SER A 280 -4.97 -26.85 -9.81
N ARG A 281 -5.28 -25.57 -9.53
CA ARG A 281 -4.32 -24.48 -9.74
C ARG A 281 -3.07 -24.63 -8.87
N LEU A 282 -3.25 -24.89 -7.57
CA LEU A 282 -2.15 -25.04 -6.63
C LEU A 282 -1.25 -26.22 -7.02
N GLN A 283 -1.84 -27.37 -7.37
CA GLN A 283 -1.07 -28.52 -7.82
C GLN A 283 -0.25 -28.16 -9.07
N GLY A 284 -0.85 -27.51 -10.07
CA GLY A 284 -0.12 -27.10 -11.27
C GLY A 284 1.00 -26.08 -11.01
N LEU A 285 0.88 -25.24 -9.98
CA LEU A 285 1.98 -24.36 -9.55
C LEU A 285 3.11 -25.16 -8.89
N LYS A 286 2.77 -26.11 -8.01
CA LYS A 286 3.75 -27.01 -7.38
C LYS A 286 4.50 -27.85 -8.41
N ASP A 287 3.79 -28.43 -9.37
CA ASP A 287 4.38 -29.23 -10.45
C ASP A 287 5.36 -28.39 -11.29
N ARG A 288 5.05 -27.11 -11.51
CA ARG A 288 5.94 -26.18 -12.22
C ARG A 288 7.18 -25.83 -11.40
N LEU A 289 7.02 -25.59 -10.10
CA LEU A 289 8.13 -25.27 -9.22
C LEU A 289 9.12 -26.45 -9.14
N ALA A 290 8.60 -27.66 -8.93
CA ALA A 290 9.40 -28.89 -8.91
C ALA A 290 10.16 -29.12 -10.23
N ALA A 291 9.53 -28.83 -11.38
CA ALA A 291 10.20 -28.96 -12.67
C ALA A 291 11.37 -27.97 -12.86
N LEU A 292 11.29 -26.77 -12.26
CA LEU A 292 12.38 -25.79 -12.28
C LEU A 292 13.52 -26.21 -11.35
N GLU A 293 13.18 -26.69 -10.15
CA GLU A 293 14.16 -27.23 -9.21
C GLU A 293 14.92 -28.43 -9.80
N ASP A 294 14.24 -29.34 -10.50
CA ASP A 294 14.89 -30.52 -11.10
C ASP A 294 15.85 -30.16 -12.25
N GLU A 295 15.54 -29.14 -13.06
CA GLU A 295 16.35 -28.75 -14.24
C GLU A 295 17.52 -27.84 -13.83
N GLU A 296 17.31 -26.81 -12.99
CA GLU A 296 18.39 -25.95 -12.48
C GLU A 296 19.26 -26.65 -11.43
N ALA A 297 18.69 -27.48 -10.54
CA ALA A 297 19.52 -28.19 -9.56
C ALA A 297 20.40 -29.24 -10.22
N ALA A 298 19.94 -29.91 -11.29
CA ALA A 298 20.79 -30.86 -12.00
C ALA A 298 22.01 -30.16 -12.64
N GLU A 299 21.81 -29.01 -13.30
CA GLU A 299 22.90 -28.23 -13.89
C GLU A 299 23.87 -27.68 -12.83
N LEU A 300 23.34 -27.20 -11.69
CA LEU A 300 24.16 -26.66 -10.61
C LEU A 300 24.98 -27.75 -9.90
N HIS A 301 24.42 -28.94 -9.70
CA HIS A 301 25.18 -30.08 -9.14
C HIS A 301 26.28 -30.53 -10.10
N GLU A 302 26.03 -30.59 -11.41
CA GLU A 302 27.08 -30.92 -12.39
C GLU A 302 28.20 -29.87 -12.43
N GLU A 303 27.87 -28.58 -12.27
CA GLU A 303 28.86 -27.51 -12.19
C GLU A 303 29.70 -27.60 -10.91
N ILE A 304 29.06 -27.91 -9.76
CA ILE A 304 29.75 -28.12 -8.49
C ILE A 304 30.68 -29.33 -8.58
N ASP A 305 30.22 -30.47 -9.09
CA ASP A 305 31.04 -31.67 -9.26
C ASP A 305 32.27 -31.38 -10.16
N ALA A 306 32.06 -30.65 -11.27
CA ALA A 306 33.16 -30.26 -12.16
C ALA A 306 34.16 -29.29 -11.50
N LEU A 307 33.69 -28.43 -10.61
CA LEU A 307 34.54 -27.52 -9.83
C LEU A 307 35.33 -28.28 -8.75
N GLU A 308 34.71 -29.24 -8.07
CA GLU A 308 35.35 -30.10 -7.08
C GLU A 308 36.43 -30.98 -7.72
N ASP A 309 36.16 -31.62 -8.86
CA ASP A 309 37.14 -32.39 -9.63
C ASP A 309 38.36 -31.54 -10.01
N ARG A 310 38.13 -30.28 -10.42
CA ARG A 310 39.22 -29.35 -10.77
C ARG A 310 40.05 -28.95 -9.55
N ILE A 311 39.43 -28.80 -8.39
CA ILE A 311 40.13 -28.52 -7.13
C ILE A 311 40.99 -29.73 -6.73
N ASP A 312 40.45 -30.95 -6.82
CA ASP A 312 41.16 -32.18 -6.50
C ASP A 312 42.35 -32.43 -7.43
N ASP A 313 42.22 -32.16 -8.73
CA ASP A 313 43.32 -32.23 -9.69
C ASP A 313 44.46 -31.26 -9.35
N VAL A 314 44.11 -30.04 -8.93
CA VAL A 314 45.08 -29.01 -8.51
C VAL A 314 45.78 -29.41 -7.20
N LEU A 315 45.04 -30.02 -6.26
CA LEU A 315 45.60 -30.51 -5.00
C LEU A 315 46.45 -31.78 -5.18
N ALA A 316 46.17 -32.59 -6.20
CA ALA A 316 46.94 -33.80 -6.52
C ALA A 316 48.25 -33.50 -7.30
N THR A 317 48.37 -32.33 -7.92
CA THR A 317 49.54 -31.92 -8.70
C THR A 317 50.47 -30.92 -8.00
N GLY A 318 50.13 -30.45 -6.79
CA GLY A 318 50.95 -29.59 -5.92
C GLY A 318 51.64 -30.36 -4.79
#